data_AF-A0A2J4P841-F1
#
_entry.id   AF-A0A2J4P841-F1
#
_cell.length_a   1.000
_cell.length_b   1.000
_cell.length_c   1.000
_cell.angle_alpha   90.00
_cell.angle_beta   90.00
_cell.angle_gamma   90.00
#
_symmetry.space_group_name_H-M   'P 1'
#
loop_
_entity.id
_entity.type
_entity.pdbx_description
1 polymer ?
#
loop_
_entity_poly.entity_id
_entity_poly.type
_entity_poly.pdbx_seq_one_letter_code
_entity_poly.pdbx_strand_id
1 'polypeptide(L)'
;TLFTRKDNSISLNKAGQELYQKLFPIYQRLSAIDNEIHYSAHRSRNIVIGIDNTYPTIIFDQLISLGDKYDGVTTQAVEFSENGVIDNLFDRQLDFIISPQHVSPRVQELENLTISELAPLRLGFLVSRLYEDRPAQDLLRELPWLQMRFQNRANFEAMLDAYMRPSGINPTIIYRPYSFMAKISAVERGQFLTVIPYFAWRLVNPAKLKYFDAPGSAMYMQE
;
A
#
# COMPACT_ATOMS: atom_id res chain seq x y z
N THR A 1 -27.19 -33.03 -7.17
CA THR A 1 -27.03 -31.66 -6.62
C THR A 1 -25.55 -31.36 -6.50
N LEU A 2 -25.07 -30.17 -6.91
CA LEU A 2 -23.65 -29.77 -6.88
C LEU A 2 -23.27 -28.93 -5.66
N PHE A 3 -24.28 -28.42 -4.97
CA PHE A 3 -24.15 -27.57 -3.81
C PHE A 3 -24.74 -28.26 -2.58
N THR A 4 -24.10 -28.04 -1.44
CA THR A 4 -24.59 -28.41 -0.12
C THR A 4 -24.85 -27.14 0.67
N ARG A 5 -26.04 -27.03 1.26
CA ARG A 5 -26.40 -25.91 2.14
C ARG A 5 -26.21 -26.34 3.58
N LYS A 6 -25.41 -25.59 4.34
CA LYS A 6 -25.22 -25.81 5.77
C LYS A 6 -25.16 -24.45 6.46
N ASP A 7 -26.04 -24.25 7.44
CA ASP A 7 -26.04 -23.10 8.37
C ASP A 7 -25.81 -21.74 7.67
N ASN A 8 -26.71 -21.40 6.74
CA ASN A 8 -26.66 -20.18 5.92
C ASN A 8 -25.51 -20.02 4.91
N SER A 9 -24.64 -21.03 4.74
CA SER A 9 -23.63 -21.05 3.69
C SER A 9 -23.99 -22.08 2.59
N ILE A 10 -23.68 -21.72 1.35
CA ILE A 10 -23.76 -22.62 0.20
C ILE A 10 -22.32 -23.01 -0.15
N SER A 11 -21.98 -24.28 -0.05
CA SER A 11 -20.67 -24.81 -0.40
C SER A 11 -20.79 -25.80 -1.57
N LEU A 12 -19.76 -25.89 -2.40
CA LEU A 12 -19.67 -26.92 -3.42
C LEU A 12 -19.42 -28.28 -2.75
N ASN A 13 -20.22 -29.28 -3.11
CA ASN A 13 -19.90 -30.66 -2.74
C ASN A 13 -18.77 -31.21 -3.62
N LYS A 14 -18.29 -32.42 -3.32
CA LYS A 14 -17.16 -33.01 -4.05
C LYS A 14 -17.33 -33.01 -5.57
N ALA A 15 -18.51 -33.38 -6.07
CA ALA A 15 -18.82 -33.35 -7.50
C ALA A 15 -18.88 -31.92 -8.06
N GLY A 16 -19.36 -30.95 -7.28
CA GLY A 16 -19.34 -29.53 -7.61
C GLY A 16 -17.92 -28.95 -7.68
N GLN A 17 -17.05 -29.35 -6.77
CA GLN A 17 -15.63 -28.96 -6.78
C GLN A 17 -14.89 -29.55 -7.99
N GLU A 18 -15.11 -30.84 -8.30
CA GLU A 18 -14.53 -31.49 -9.49
C GLU A 18 -15.03 -30.85 -10.79
N LEU A 19 -16.31 -30.47 -10.85
CA LEU A 19 -16.86 -29.76 -12.01
C LEU A 19 -16.27 -28.35 -12.13
N TYR A 20 -16.18 -27.61 -11.02
CA TYR A 20 -15.57 -26.28 -11.00
C TYR A 20 -14.12 -26.33 -11.49
N GLN A 21 -13.33 -27.30 -11.03
CA GLN A 21 -11.96 -27.50 -11.50
C GLN A 21 -11.86 -27.80 -13.00
N LYS A 22 -12.85 -28.47 -13.59
CA LYS A 22 -12.90 -28.72 -15.04
C LYS A 22 -13.36 -27.51 -15.85
N LEU A 23 -14.26 -26.71 -15.30
CA LEU A 23 -14.78 -25.52 -15.95
C LEU A 23 -13.82 -24.33 -15.84
N PHE A 24 -13.02 -24.26 -14.78
CA PHE A 24 -12.12 -23.14 -14.53
C PHE A 24 -11.13 -22.87 -15.69
N PRO A 25 -10.44 -23.87 -16.26
CA PRO A 25 -9.60 -23.66 -17.46
C PRO A 25 -10.40 -23.19 -18.69
N ILE A 26 -11.66 -23.60 -18.82
CA ILE A 26 -12.53 -23.20 -19.94
C ILE A 26 -12.92 -21.73 -19.78
N TYR A 27 -13.25 -21.28 -18.57
CA TYR A 27 -13.48 -19.87 -18.27
C TYR A 27 -12.24 -19.02 -18.53
N GLN A 28 -11.05 -19.49 -18.13
CA GLN A 28 -9.79 -18.81 -18.43
C GLN A 28 -9.58 -18.66 -19.94
N ARG A 29 -9.90 -19.69 -20.73
CA ARG A 29 -9.73 -19.67 -22.18
C ARG A 29 -10.74 -18.76 -22.88
N LEU A 30 -12.00 -18.75 -22.43
CA LEU A 30 -13.03 -17.85 -22.93
C LEU A 30 -12.70 -16.39 -22.60
N SER A 31 -12.22 -16.11 -21.39
CA SER A 31 -11.71 -14.81 -21.01
C SER A 31 -10.55 -14.39 -21.91
N ALA A 32 -9.56 -15.25 -22.15
CA ALA A 32 -8.44 -14.95 -23.05
C ALA A 32 -8.88 -14.62 -24.50
N ILE A 33 -9.87 -15.33 -25.04
CA ILE A 33 -10.42 -15.06 -26.38
C ILE A 33 -11.16 -13.72 -26.41
N ASP A 34 -12.00 -13.46 -25.41
CA ASP A 34 -12.69 -12.18 -25.26
C ASP A 34 -11.67 -11.03 -25.12
N ASN A 35 -10.54 -11.31 -24.47
CA ASN A 35 -9.42 -10.39 -24.34
C ASN A 35 -8.83 -10.01 -25.71
N GLU A 36 -8.48 -10.99 -26.56
CA GLU A 36 -7.93 -10.74 -27.90
C GLU A 36 -8.90 -9.97 -28.82
N ILE A 37 -10.19 -10.33 -28.78
CA ILE A 37 -11.23 -9.67 -29.57
C ILE A 37 -11.40 -8.21 -29.11
N HIS A 38 -11.31 -7.94 -27.81
CA HIS A 38 -11.41 -6.57 -27.31
C HIS A 38 -10.14 -5.72 -27.57
N TYR A 39 -8.94 -6.31 -27.53
CA TYR A 39 -7.67 -5.60 -27.76
C TYR A 39 -7.55 -5.04 -29.19
N SER A 40 -8.16 -5.70 -30.17
CA SER A 40 -8.10 -5.28 -31.58
C SER A 40 -9.06 -4.13 -31.92
N ALA A 41 -10.03 -3.81 -31.05
CA ALA A 41 -11.12 -2.89 -31.39
C ALA A 41 -11.01 -1.46 -30.81
N HIS A 42 -10.21 -1.19 -29.76
CA HIS A 42 -10.27 0.11 -29.04
C HIS A 42 -8.90 0.73 -28.80
N ARG A 43 -8.57 1.78 -29.58
CA ARG A 43 -7.38 2.65 -29.41
C ARG A 43 -7.52 3.70 -28.28
N SER A 44 -8.51 3.56 -27.40
CA SER A 44 -8.73 4.41 -26.22
C SER A 44 -9.36 3.58 -25.11
N ARG A 45 -8.56 2.80 -24.38
CA ARG A 45 -9.04 2.10 -23.18
C ARG A 45 -8.77 2.96 -21.95
N ASN A 46 -9.80 3.16 -21.13
CA ASN A 46 -9.65 3.62 -19.76
C ASN A 46 -9.08 2.46 -18.93
N ILE A 47 -7.88 2.62 -18.40
CA ILE A 47 -7.21 1.69 -17.49
C ILE A 47 -7.76 1.94 -16.08
N VAL A 48 -8.26 0.90 -15.42
CA VAL A 48 -8.77 0.99 -14.05
C VAL A 48 -7.79 0.36 -13.06
N ILE A 49 -7.28 1.17 -12.13
CA ILE A 49 -6.31 0.76 -11.12
C ILE A 49 -6.98 0.72 -9.74
N GLY A 50 -7.01 -0.45 -9.11
CA GLY A 50 -7.39 -0.60 -7.71
C GLY A 50 -6.23 -0.26 -6.79
N ILE A 51 -6.43 0.66 -5.85
CA ILE A 51 -5.45 1.02 -4.82
C ILE A 51 -5.95 0.47 -3.48
N ASP A 52 -5.15 -0.39 -2.85
CA ASP A 52 -5.50 -0.95 -1.55
C ASP A 52 -5.61 0.16 -0.48
N ASN A 53 -6.76 0.19 0.20
CA ASN A 53 -7.04 1.17 1.26
C ASN A 53 -6.19 0.96 2.53
N THR A 54 -5.40 -0.11 2.58
CA THR A 54 -4.46 -0.36 3.68
C THR A 54 -3.20 0.50 3.62
N TYR A 55 -2.94 1.16 2.48
CA TYR A 55 -1.86 2.13 2.36
C TYR A 55 -2.03 3.29 3.36
N PRO A 56 -0.92 3.84 3.88
CA PRO A 56 -0.95 5.10 4.61
C PRO A 56 -1.58 6.20 3.76
N THR A 57 -2.42 7.04 4.35
CA THR A 57 -3.21 8.05 3.63
C THR A 57 -2.38 8.88 2.64
N ILE A 58 -1.16 9.27 2.99
CA ILE A 58 -0.30 10.05 2.10
C ILE A 58 0.16 9.28 0.83
N ILE A 59 0.39 7.97 0.95
CA ILE A 59 0.74 7.12 -0.20
C ILE A 59 -0.53 6.83 -1.00
N PHE A 60 -1.62 6.51 -0.30
CA PHE A 60 -2.92 6.28 -0.90
C PHE A 60 -3.38 7.48 -1.75
N ASP A 61 -3.37 8.69 -1.20
CA ASP A 61 -3.76 9.92 -1.92
C ASP A 61 -2.87 10.16 -3.14
N GLN A 62 -1.56 9.88 -3.03
CA GLN A 62 -0.62 10.01 -4.14
C GLN A 62 -0.91 9.01 -5.27
N LEU A 63 -1.28 7.78 -4.92
CA LEU A 63 -1.66 6.73 -5.87
C LEU A 63 -3.01 7.02 -6.53
N ILE A 64 -4.01 7.50 -5.76
CA ILE A 64 -5.30 7.92 -6.31
C ILE A 64 -5.14 9.12 -7.28
N SER A 65 -4.22 10.05 -6.99
CA SER A 65 -3.96 11.18 -7.88
C SER A 65 -3.43 10.78 -9.27
N LEU A 66 -3.05 9.52 -9.49
CA LEU A 66 -2.66 9.03 -10.82
C LEU A 66 -3.81 9.11 -11.82
N GLY A 67 -5.07 8.91 -11.39
CA GLY A 67 -6.24 9.03 -12.26
C GLY A 67 -6.42 10.46 -12.79
N ASP A 68 -6.15 11.47 -11.98
CA ASP A 68 -6.24 12.87 -12.40
C ASP A 68 -5.06 13.29 -13.30
N LYS A 69 -3.94 12.56 -13.23
CA LYS A 69 -2.68 12.93 -13.88
C LYS A 69 -2.55 12.37 -15.30
N TYR A 70 -3.17 11.23 -15.58
CA TYR A 70 -3.01 10.51 -16.84
C TYR A 70 -4.36 10.30 -17.52
N ASP A 71 -4.48 10.79 -18.75
CA ASP A 71 -5.69 10.58 -19.56
C ASP A 71 -5.89 9.08 -19.83
N GLY A 72 -7.14 8.63 -19.75
CA GLY A 72 -7.48 7.22 -19.84
C GLY A 72 -7.02 6.38 -18.64
N VAL A 73 -6.74 6.96 -17.47
CA VAL A 73 -6.52 6.22 -16.22
C VAL A 73 -7.59 6.58 -15.21
N THR A 74 -8.17 5.58 -14.58
CA THR A 74 -9.11 5.71 -13.46
C THR A 74 -8.57 4.94 -12.28
N THR A 75 -8.61 5.54 -11.09
CA THR A 75 -8.17 4.88 -9.85
C THR A 75 -9.35 4.72 -8.91
N GLN A 76 -9.44 3.59 -8.22
CA GLN A 76 -10.47 3.36 -7.21
C GLN A 76 -9.90 2.70 -5.95
N ALA A 77 -10.48 3.02 -4.80
CA ALA A 77 -10.14 2.38 -3.54
C ALA A 77 -10.65 0.93 -3.53
N VAL A 78 -9.82 -0.01 -3.12
CA VAL A 78 -10.20 -1.42 -2.95
C VAL A 78 -9.79 -1.92 -1.57
N GLU A 79 -10.52 -2.89 -1.05
CA GLU A 79 -10.09 -3.68 0.11
C GLU A 79 -9.46 -4.96 -0.40
N PHE A 80 -8.15 -5.12 -0.19
CA PHE A 80 -7.46 -6.28 -0.72
C PHE A 80 -7.91 -7.57 -0.04
N SER A 81 -8.29 -8.55 -0.86
CA SER A 81 -8.49 -9.94 -0.47
C SER A 81 -8.09 -10.83 -1.64
N GLU A 82 -7.53 -12.01 -1.40
CA GLU A 82 -7.07 -12.87 -2.51
C GLU A 82 -8.19 -13.24 -3.47
N ASN A 83 -9.37 -13.56 -2.95
CA ASN A 83 -10.52 -13.90 -3.78
C ASN A 83 -11.01 -12.67 -4.54
N GLY A 84 -11.08 -11.50 -3.88
CA GLY A 84 -11.46 -10.26 -4.55
C GLY A 84 -10.45 -9.80 -5.60
N VAL A 85 -9.15 -10.03 -5.40
CA VAL A 85 -8.11 -9.77 -6.41
C VAL A 85 -8.35 -10.62 -7.64
N ILE A 86 -8.61 -11.93 -7.45
CA ILE A 86 -8.92 -12.84 -8.55
C ILE A 86 -10.19 -12.36 -9.25
N ASP A 87 -11.30 -12.21 -8.55
CA ASP A 87 -12.58 -11.85 -9.15
C ASP A 87 -12.48 -10.50 -9.90
N ASN A 88 -11.92 -9.46 -9.28
CA ASN A 88 -11.81 -8.13 -9.90
C ASN A 88 -10.91 -8.09 -11.13
N LEU A 89 -9.79 -8.83 -11.14
CA LEU A 89 -8.86 -8.86 -12.27
C LEU A 89 -9.38 -9.76 -13.40
N PHE A 90 -9.91 -10.94 -13.07
CA PHE A 90 -10.43 -11.89 -14.07
C PHE A 90 -11.75 -11.42 -14.69
N ASP A 91 -12.61 -10.76 -13.91
CA ASP A 91 -13.85 -10.14 -14.41
C ASP A 91 -13.60 -8.77 -15.08
N ARG A 92 -12.34 -8.31 -15.13
CA ARG A 92 -11.92 -7.03 -15.74
C ARG A 92 -12.62 -5.80 -15.16
N GLN A 93 -13.00 -5.87 -13.88
CA GLN A 93 -13.41 -4.68 -13.13
C GLN A 93 -12.21 -3.78 -12.85
N LEU A 94 -11.03 -4.39 -12.72
CA LEU A 94 -9.74 -3.74 -12.53
C LEU A 94 -8.74 -4.31 -13.54
N ASP A 95 -7.89 -3.44 -14.08
CA ASP A 95 -6.74 -3.85 -14.89
C ASP A 95 -5.51 -4.12 -14.00
N PHE A 96 -5.37 -3.36 -12.91
CA PHE A 96 -4.25 -3.47 -11.96
C PHE A 96 -4.74 -3.35 -10.52
N ILE A 97 -4.02 -3.99 -9.60
CA ILE A 97 -4.16 -3.75 -8.16
C ILE A 97 -2.78 -3.40 -7.61
N ILE A 98 -2.68 -2.27 -6.91
CA ILE A 98 -1.50 -1.85 -6.17
C ILE A 98 -1.82 -2.03 -4.68
N SER A 99 -1.02 -2.83 -3.99
CA SER A 99 -1.26 -3.22 -2.61
C SER A 99 0.06 -3.43 -1.86
N PRO A 100 0.14 -3.03 -0.57
CA PRO A 100 1.28 -3.37 0.29
C PRO A 100 1.20 -4.81 0.84
N GLN A 101 0.18 -5.58 0.45
CA GLN A 101 -0.06 -6.93 0.92
C GLN A 101 0.56 -7.96 0.00
N HIS A 102 1.14 -9.00 0.59
CA HIS A 102 1.70 -10.11 -0.15
C HIS A 102 0.60 -11.11 -0.49
N VAL A 103 0.59 -11.59 -1.73
CA VAL A 103 -0.28 -12.69 -2.15
C VAL A 103 0.35 -14.04 -1.79
N SER A 104 -0.48 -15.03 -1.44
CA SER A 104 0.00 -16.38 -1.15
C SER A 104 0.53 -17.09 -2.42
N PRO A 105 1.37 -18.13 -2.27
CA PRO A 105 1.88 -18.90 -3.40
C PRO A 105 0.79 -19.42 -4.34
N ARG A 106 -0.39 -19.76 -3.80
CA ARG A 106 -1.55 -20.20 -4.58
C ARG A 106 -1.97 -19.19 -5.66
N VAL A 107 -1.91 -17.90 -5.34
CA VAL A 107 -2.28 -16.81 -6.26
C VAL A 107 -1.12 -16.49 -7.20
N GLN A 108 0.11 -16.63 -6.72
CA GLN A 108 1.33 -16.44 -7.52
C GLN A 108 1.45 -17.45 -8.67
N GLU A 109 0.97 -18.68 -8.46
CA GLU A 109 1.02 -19.77 -9.45
C GLU A 109 -0.06 -19.69 -10.54
N LEU A 110 -0.96 -18.69 -10.51
CA LEU A 110 -1.99 -18.53 -11.54
C LEU A 110 -1.37 -18.06 -12.86
N GLU A 111 -1.51 -18.87 -13.92
CA GLU A 111 -0.87 -18.66 -15.23
C GLU A 111 -1.16 -17.30 -15.91
N ASN A 112 -2.20 -16.58 -15.47
CA ASN A 112 -2.62 -15.30 -16.05
C ASN A 112 -2.48 -14.10 -15.09
N LEU A 113 -1.78 -14.27 -13.97
CA LEU A 113 -1.56 -13.21 -13.00
C LEU A 113 -0.06 -12.92 -12.91
N THR A 114 0.31 -11.67 -13.18
CA THR A 114 1.69 -11.22 -13.04
C THR A 114 1.79 -10.36 -11.80
N ILE A 115 2.79 -10.66 -10.96
CA ILE A 115 3.10 -9.86 -9.78
C ILE A 115 4.44 -9.20 -10.02
N SER A 116 4.46 -7.89 -9.83
CA SER A 116 5.69 -7.10 -9.86
C SER A 116 5.86 -6.46 -8.51
N GLU A 117 7.00 -6.69 -7.88
CA GLU A 117 7.41 -5.92 -6.71
C GLU A 117 7.67 -4.48 -7.16
N LEU A 118 7.16 -3.52 -6.39
CA LEU A 118 7.44 -2.11 -6.60
C LEU A 118 8.73 -1.71 -5.90
N ALA A 119 9.33 -0.62 -6.35
CA ALA A 119 10.54 -0.12 -5.71
C ALA A 119 10.24 0.29 -4.26
N PRO A 120 11.08 -0.10 -3.28
CA PRO A 120 10.81 0.20 -1.89
C PRO A 120 10.80 1.71 -1.63
N LEU A 121 9.88 2.14 -0.77
CA LEU A 121 9.74 3.54 -0.40
C LEU A 121 10.82 3.94 0.61
N ARG A 122 11.68 4.88 0.20
CA ARG A 122 12.60 5.54 1.14
C ARG A 122 11.82 6.34 2.16
N LEU A 123 12.12 6.11 3.43
CA LEU A 123 11.57 6.82 4.57
C LEU A 123 12.66 7.62 5.27
N GLY A 124 12.23 8.68 5.95
CA GLY A 124 13.07 9.41 6.89
C GLY A 124 12.25 10.22 7.86
N PHE A 125 12.96 11.04 8.63
CA PHE A 125 12.40 11.82 9.71
C PHE A 125 12.24 13.26 9.32
N LEU A 126 11.11 13.82 9.74
CA LEU A 126 10.79 15.23 9.59
C LEU A 126 10.68 15.86 10.96
N VAL A 127 11.35 17.00 11.14
CA VAL A 127 11.38 17.76 12.38
C VAL A 127 11.45 19.26 12.09
N SER A 128 11.03 20.09 13.06
CA SER A 128 11.18 21.55 12.98
C SER A 128 12.65 21.99 12.87
N ARG A 129 12.91 23.04 12.09
CA ARG A 129 14.20 23.73 12.04
C ARG A 129 14.54 24.52 13.31
N LEU A 130 13.60 24.62 14.26
CA LEU A 130 13.93 25.05 15.63
C LEU A 130 15.04 24.19 16.27
N TYR A 131 15.26 22.99 15.73
CA TYR A 131 16.30 22.05 16.16
C TYR A 131 17.45 21.92 15.16
N GLU A 132 17.70 22.91 14.30
CA GLU A 132 18.71 22.86 13.23
C GLU A 132 20.06 22.32 13.73
N ASP A 133 20.59 22.91 14.81
CA ASP A 133 21.90 22.60 15.37
C ASP A 133 21.95 21.34 16.25
N ARG A 134 20.81 20.68 16.45
CA ARG A 134 20.73 19.49 17.30
C ARG A 134 21.05 18.22 16.51
N PRO A 135 21.88 17.30 17.06
CA PRO A 135 22.13 16.00 16.47
C PRO A 135 20.85 15.18 16.27
N ALA A 136 20.75 14.50 15.13
CA ALA A 136 19.60 13.67 14.80
C ALA A 136 19.32 12.59 15.85
N GLN A 137 20.36 11.95 16.40
CA GLN A 137 20.20 10.89 17.41
C GLN A 137 19.56 11.40 18.70
N ASP A 138 19.88 12.61 19.15
CA ASP A 138 19.29 13.21 20.35
C ASP A 138 17.81 13.51 20.12
N LEU A 139 17.47 14.05 18.95
CA LEU A 139 16.09 14.32 18.57
C LEU A 139 15.25 13.05 18.55
N LEU A 140 15.80 11.96 17.99
CA LEU A 140 15.14 10.66 17.94
C LEU A 140 14.86 10.06 19.32
N ARG A 141 15.69 10.37 20.33
CA ARG A 141 15.53 9.90 21.71
C ARG A 141 14.59 10.77 22.54
N GLU A 142 14.63 12.07 22.35
CA GLU A 142 13.94 13.03 23.22
C GLU A 142 12.55 13.42 22.74
N LEU A 143 12.38 13.62 21.43
CA LEU A 143 11.10 14.08 20.90
C LEU A 143 10.13 12.90 20.77
N PRO A 144 8.84 13.09 21.10
CA PRO A 144 7.81 12.11 20.79
C PRO A 144 7.56 12.02 19.28
N TRP A 145 7.34 10.80 18.80
CA TRP A 145 7.18 10.49 17.38
C TRP A 145 5.71 10.43 17.04
N LEU A 146 5.22 11.43 16.31
CA LEU A 146 3.84 11.48 15.87
C LEU A 146 3.66 10.61 14.62
N GLN A 147 2.90 9.52 14.72
CA GLN A 147 2.66 8.59 13.61
C GLN A 147 1.17 8.48 13.28
N MET A 148 0.90 8.26 11.99
CA MET A 148 -0.44 7.90 11.53
C MET A 148 -0.74 6.45 11.91
N ARG A 149 -2.04 6.13 12.02
CA ARG A 149 -2.45 4.74 12.17
C ARG A 149 -2.25 4.02 10.83
N PHE A 150 -1.37 3.04 10.81
CA PHE A 150 -1.29 2.03 9.76
C PHE A 150 -2.30 0.93 10.08
N GLN A 151 -2.94 0.35 9.06
CA GLN A 151 -3.76 -0.84 9.30
C GLN A 151 -2.89 -1.99 9.84
N ASN A 152 -1.69 -2.19 9.27
CA ASN A 152 -0.73 -3.19 9.73
C ASN A 152 0.38 -2.59 10.61
N ARG A 153 -0.01 -2.06 11.78
CA ARG A 153 0.87 -1.37 12.72
C ARG A 153 2.10 -2.18 13.15
N ALA A 154 1.95 -3.49 13.33
CA ALA A 154 3.01 -4.36 13.81
C ALA A 154 4.21 -4.39 12.86
N ASN A 155 3.97 -4.45 11.55
CA ASN A 155 5.04 -4.48 10.55
C ASN A 155 5.82 -3.16 10.51
N PHE A 156 5.12 -2.03 10.59
CA PHE A 156 5.76 -0.71 10.61
C PHE A 156 6.59 -0.50 11.89
N GLU A 157 6.08 -0.88 13.06
CA GLU A 157 6.82 -0.79 14.32
C GLU A 157 8.05 -1.70 14.34
N ALA A 158 7.92 -2.94 13.85
CA ALA A 158 9.03 -3.88 13.74
C ALA A 158 10.14 -3.35 12.80
N MET A 159 9.75 -2.76 11.67
CA MET A 159 10.69 -2.10 10.76
C MET A 159 11.41 -0.94 11.48
N LEU A 160 10.68 -0.02 12.12
CA LEU A 160 11.31 1.09 12.85
C LEU A 160 12.29 0.60 13.92
N ASP A 161 11.88 -0.38 14.71
CA ASP A 161 12.70 -0.98 15.77
C ASP A 161 13.98 -1.61 15.21
N ALA A 162 13.92 -2.29 14.06
CA ALA A 162 15.11 -2.85 13.40
C ALA A 162 16.17 -1.79 13.05
N TYR A 163 15.75 -0.58 12.64
CA TYR A 163 16.66 0.52 12.34
C TYR A 163 17.13 1.28 13.60
N MET A 164 16.33 1.33 14.66
CA MET A 164 16.63 2.13 15.85
C MET A 164 17.40 1.36 16.92
N ARG A 165 17.13 0.07 17.08
CA ARG A 165 17.72 -0.79 18.11
C ARG A 165 19.27 -0.82 18.08
N PRO A 166 19.95 -0.90 16.91
CA PRO A 166 21.42 -0.87 16.88
C PRO A 166 22.02 0.43 17.42
N SER A 167 21.25 1.53 17.38
CA SER A 167 21.66 2.84 17.90
C SER A 167 21.21 3.10 19.35
N GLY A 168 20.61 2.09 20.00
CA GLY A 168 20.08 2.19 21.35
C GLY A 168 18.95 3.22 21.49
N ILE A 169 18.19 3.47 20.43
CA ILE A 169 17.08 4.44 20.43
C ILE A 169 15.78 3.70 20.71
N ASN A 170 15.08 4.09 21.78
CA ASN A 170 13.76 3.59 22.13
C ASN A 170 12.73 4.72 22.01
N PRO A 171 12.05 4.84 20.86
CA PRO A 171 11.20 6.00 20.58
C PRO A 171 9.90 5.98 21.37
N THR A 172 9.45 7.16 21.81
CA THR A 172 8.07 7.33 22.31
C THR A 172 7.14 7.61 21.14
N ILE A 173 6.42 6.60 20.66
CA ILE A 173 5.52 6.73 19.49
C ILE A 173 4.09 7.07 19.93
N ILE A 174 3.55 8.14 19.37
CA ILE A 174 2.18 8.61 19.61
C ILE A 174 1.37 8.46 18.33
N TYR A 175 0.34 7.63 18.39
CA TYR A 175 -0.59 7.42 17.30
C TYR A 175 -1.79 8.36 17.40
N ARG A 176 -2.03 9.13 16.35
CA ARG A 176 -3.20 10.01 16.23
C ARG A 176 -3.84 9.88 14.84
N PRO A 177 -5.18 9.93 14.74
CA PRO A 177 -5.88 9.93 13.46
C PRO A 177 -5.84 11.34 12.83
N TYR A 178 -4.66 11.92 12.69
CA TYR A 178 -4.48 13.22 12.05
C TYR A 178 -4.37 13.07 10.55
N SER A 179 -4.92 14.05 9.82
CA SER A 179 -4.56 14.25 8.42
C SER A 179 -3.05 14.53 8.29
N PHE A 180 -2.50 14.29 7.10
CA PHE A 180 -1.11 14.62 6.82
C PHE A 180 -0.79 16.07 7.20
N MET A 181 -1.60 17.04 6.78
CA MET A 181 -1.38 18.46 7.06
C MET A 181 -1.42 18.80 8.56
N ALA A 182 -2.35 18.20 9.32
CA ALA A 182 -2.39 18.39 10.76
C ALA A 182 -1.13 17.84 11.46
N LYS A 183 -0.62 16.69 10.99
CA LYS A 183 0.64 16.11 11.45
C LYS A 183 1.83 17.04 11.16
N ILE A 184 1.94 17.55 9.94
CA ILE A 184 3.01 18.48 9.55
C ILE A 184 2.95 19.76 10.40
N SER A 185 1.77 20.33 10.60
CA SER A 185 1.58 21.53 11.44
C SER A 185 2.05 21.32 12.88
N ALA A 186 1.81 20.14 13.48
CA ALA A 186 2.27 19.82 14.82
C ALA A 186 3.80 19.68 14.90
N VAL A 187 4.42 19.12 13.86
CA VAL A 187 5.88 18.99 13.74
C VAL A 187 6.54 20.34 13.52
N GLU A 188 5.96 21.24 12.70
CA GLU A 188 6.46 22.61 12.49
C GLU A 188 6.56 23.39 13.81
N ARG A 189 5.59 23.22 14.71
CA ARG A 189 5.56 23.84 16.05
C ARG A 189 6.64 23.30 17.00
N GLY A 190 7.42 22.29 16.59
CA GLY A 190 8.53 21.73 17.36
C GLY A 190 8.12 20.75 18.46
N GLN A 191 6.85 20.35 18.55
CA GLN A 191 6.40 19.46 19.63
C GLN A 191 6.70 17.98 19.37
N PHE A 192 6.88 17.61 18.11
CA PHE A 192 7.01 16.23 17.66
C PHE A 192 8.04 16.14 16.54
N LEU A 193 8.51 14.92 16.31
CA LEU A 193 9.06 14.51 15.01
C LEU A 193 8.14 13.46 14.38
N THR A 194 8.25 13.22 13.07
CA THR A 194 7.44 12.21 12.39
C THR A 194 8.24 11.50 11.30
N VAL A 195 7.82 10.28 10.97
CA VAL A 195 8.34 9.55 9.81
C VAL A 195 7.48 9.88 8.60
N ILE A 196 8.13 10.14 7.46
CA ILE A 196 7.47 10.37 6.18
C ILE A 196 8.21 9.64 5.05
N PRO A 197 7.51 9.27 3.98
CA PRO A 197 8.16 8.92 2.72
C PRO A 197 8.93 10.10 2.14
N TYR A 198 10.06 9.82 1.50
CA TYR A 198 10.94 10.85 0.93
C TYR A 198 10.23 11.74 -0.11
N PHE A 199 9.31 11.19 -0.91
CA PHE A 199 8.55 12.00 -1.87
C PHE A 199 7.72 13.09 -1.17
N ALA A 200 7.22 12.82 0.04
CA ALA A 200 6.41 13.75 0.81
C ALA A 200 7.21 14.95 1.34
N TRP A 201 8.55 14.87 1.36
CA TRP A 201 9.41 16.02 1.66
C TRP A 201 9.19 17.18 0.68
N ARG A 202 8.83 16.88 -0.58
CA ARG A 202 8.53 17.92 -1.58
C ARG A 202 7.23 18.67 -1.31
N LEU A 203 6.40 18.15 -0.42
CA LEU A 203 5.08 18.71 -0.08
C LEU A 203 5.10 19.58 1.17
N VAL A 204 6.26 19.72 1.84
CA VAL A 204 6.39 20.49 3.09
C VAL A 204 7.30 21.70 2.90
N ASN A 205 7.21 22.67 3.80
CA ASN A 205 8.00 23.90 3.70
C ASN A 205 9.45 23.68 4.19
N PRO A 206 10.46 23.70 3.30
CA PRO A 206 11.85 23.44 3.66
C PRO A 206 12.48 24.55 4.51
N ALA A 207 11.87 25.73 4.60
CA ALA A 207 12.34 26.83 5.46
C ALA A 207 11.94 26.64 6.93
N LYS A 208 10.94 25.80 7.22
CA LYS A 208 10.47 25.52 8.59
C LYS A 208 10.83 24.14 9.10
N LEU A 209 11.00 23.20 8.19
CA LEU A 209 11.22 21.79 8.50
C LEU A 209 12.55 21.34 7.94
N LYS A 210 13.13 20.30 8.54
CA LYS A 210 14.28 19.59 8.01
C LYS A 210 13.97 18.10 7.92
N TYR A 211 14.49 17.48 6.87
CA TYR A 211 14.46 16.03 6.65
C TYR A 211 15.83 15.44 6.99
N PHE A 212 15.85 14.28 7.65
CA PHE A 212 17.07 13.52 7.89
C PHE A 212 16.79 12.02 7.90
N ASP A 213 17.81 11.21 7.57
CA ASP A 213 17.69 9.76 7.53
C ASP A 213 17.81 9.13 8.93
N ALA A 214 17.48 7.85 9.03
CA ALA A 214 17.76 7.06 10.23
C ALA A 214 19.27 7.00 10.53
N PRO A 215 19.67 6.73 11.78
CA PRO A 215 21.08 6.53 12.10
C PRO A 215 21.69 5.39 11.28
N GLY A 216 22.87 5.62 10.71
CA GLY A 216 23.65 4.61 9.99
C GLY A 216 23.23 4.34 8.55
N SER A 217 21.95 4.48 8.17
CA SER A 217 21.50 4.26 6.79
C SER A 217 20.14 4.87 6.50
N ALA A 218 19.82 5.03 5.21
CA ALA A 218 18.46 5.34 4.77
C ALA A 218 17.51 4.18 5.08
N MET A 219 16.33 4.51 5.58
CA MET A 219 15.29 3.55 5.91
C MET A 219 14.41 3.27 4.70
N TYR A 220 14.04 2.02 4.48
CA TYR A 220 13.19 1.61 3.36
C TYR A 220 12.02 0.77 3.84
N MET A 221 10.84 1.05 3.30
CA MET A 221 9.63 0.26 3.47
C MET A 221 9.39 -0.51 2.17
N GLN A 222 9.31 -1.83 2.26
CA GLN A 222 8.92 -2.67 1.13
C GLN A 222 7.46 -2.38 0.76
N GLU A 223 7.21 -2.33 -0.55
CA GLU A 223 5.85 -2.24 -1.12
C GLU A 223 5.38 -3.62 -1.57
#